data_AF-A0A847EHY2-F1
#
_entry.id   AF-A0A847EHY2-F1
#
_cell.length_a   1.000
_cell.length_b   1.000
_cell.length_c   1.000
_cell.angle_alpha   90.00
_cell.angle_beta   90.00
_cell.angle_gamma   90.00
#
_symmetry.space_group_name_H-M   'P 1'
#
loop_
_entity.id
_entity.type
_entity.pdbx_description
1 polymer ?
#
loop_
_entity_poly.entity_id
_entity_poly.type
_entity_poly.pdbx_seq_one_letter_code
_entity_poly.pdbx_strand_id
1 'polypeptide(L)'
;MDHPLEAYVDIETTGLSPHGSDITVIGFYLCSGMETRSVQLVGKDITRTEVLATMEGVDTIYTYNGHRFDLPFIDHHLGINLEEMHEHC
;
A
#
# COMPACT_ATOMS: atom_id res chain seq x y z
N MET A 1 23.75 -10.96 -2.17
CA MET A 1 23.14 -10.09 -3.19
C MET A 1 22.00 -9.43 -2.47
N ASP A 2 21.94 -8.10 -2.43
CA ASP A 2 20.75 -7.44 -1.91
C ASP A 2 19.61 -7.79 -2.87
N HIS A 3 18.60 -8.47 -2.34
CA HIS A 3 17.38 -8.75 -3.08
C HIS A 3 16.52 -7.49 -3.04
N PRO A 4 15.88 -7.10 -4.15
CA PRO A 4 14.97 -5.95 -4.14
C PRO A 4 13.88 -6.16 -3.08
N LEU A 5 13.41 -5.05 -2.50
CA LEU A 5 12.33 -5.11 -1.52
C LEU A 5 11.00 -5.00 -2.27
N GLU A 6 10.20 -6.04 -2.18
CA GLU A 6 8.89 -6.14 -2.81
C GLU A 6 7.78 -5.93 -1.77
N ALA A 7 6.67 -5.31 -2.17
CA ALA A 7 5.50 -5.12 -1.32
C ALA A 7 4.23 -5.66 -1.97
N TYR A 8 3.49 -6.49 -1.26
CA TYR A 8 2.12 -6.86 -1.61
C TYR A 8 1.18 -5.99 -0.80
N VAL A 9 0.35 -5.20 -1.48
CA VAL A 9 -0.48 -4.16 -0.88
C VAL A 9 -1.95 -4.46 -1.14
N ASP A 10 -2.76 -4.34 -0.09
CA ASP A 10 -4.21 -4.54 -0.13
C ASP A 10 -4.90 -3.63 0.91
N ILE A 11 -6.14 -3.24 0.64
CA ILE A 11 -6.91 -2.37 1.56
C ILE A 11 -8.29 -2.92 1.90
N GLU A 12 -8.77 -2.55 3.09
CA GLU A 12 -10.15 -2.78 3.51
C GLU A 12 -10.86 -1.43 3.66
N THR A 13 -12.06 -1.30 3.12
CA THR A 13 -12.79 -0.02 3.04
C THR A 13 -14.21 -0.14 3.56
N THR A 14 -14.83 0.99 3.93
CA THR A 14 -16.24 1.01 4.36
C THR A 14 -17.24 0.92 3.20
N GLY A 15 -16.76 0.89 1.96
CA GLY A 15 -17.57 0.87 0.75
C GLY A 15 -16.72 1.00 -0.52
N LEU A 16 -17.37 1.06 -1.69
CA LEU A 16 -16.69 0.85 -2.97
C LEU A 16 -16.19 2.12 -3.68
N SER A 17 -16.34 3.31 -3.07
CA SER A 17 -15.95 4.57 -3.71
C SER A 17 -15.15 5.46 -2.77
N PRO A 18 -13.98 5.98 -3.19
CA PRO A 18 -13.16 6.82 -2.33
C PRO A 18 -13.81 8.17 -2.00
N HIS A 19 -14.79 8.62 -2.80
CA HIS A 19 -15.50 9.88 -2.56
C HIS A 19 -16.50 9.83 -1.38
N GLY A 20 -16.80 8.64 -0.85
CA GLY A 20 -17.79 8.47 0.22
C GLY A 20 -17.56 7.25 1.10
N SER A 21 -16.37 6.68 1.07
CA SER A 21 -15.98 5.53 1.87
C SER A 21 -14.55 5.71 2.34
N ASP A 22 -14.29 5.30 3.58
CA ASP A 22 -12.99 5.44 4.24
C ASP A 22 -12.18 4.16 4.09
N ILE A 23 -10.85 4.30 4.16
CA ILE A 23 -9.94 3.18 4.36
C ILE A 23 -9.93 2.80 5.84
N THR A 24 -10.13 1.52 6.15
CA THR A 24 -10.14 0.97 7.52
C THR A 24 -8.84 0.25 7.86
N VAL A 25 -8.22 -0.40 6.88
CA VAL A 25 -6.93 -1.10 6.99
C VAL A 25 -6.14 -0.90 5.69
N ILE A 26 -4.84 -0.68 5.81
CA ILE A 26 -3.88 -0.92 4.72
C ILE A 26 -2.93 -2.02 5.18
N GLY A 27 -2.87 -3.11 4.42
CA GLY A 27 -1.95 -4.22 4.64
C GLY A 27 -0.75 -4.14 3.72
N PHE A 28 0.43 -4.40 4.27
CA PHE A 28 1.68 -4.55 3.53
C PHE A 28 2.31 -5.89 3.92
N TYR A 29 2.56 -6.73 2.94
CA TYR A 29 3.44 -7.87 3.09
C TYR A 29 4.72 -7.61 2.30
N LEU A 30 5.84 -7.54 3.00
CA LEU A 30 7.12 -7.08 2.49
C LEU A 30 8.10 -8.23 2.42
N CYS A 31 8.79 -8.36 1.30
CA CYS A 31 9.67 -9.48 0.99
C CYS A 31 11.01 -8.98 0.44
N SER A 32 12.12 -9.47 0.99
CA SER A 32 13.45 -9.34 0.38
C SER A 32 14.16 -10.70 0.48
N GLY A 33 14.17 -11.45 -0.63
CA GLY A 33 14.69 -12.82 -0.65
C GLY A 33 13.87 -13.74 0.26
N MET A 34 14.48 -14.23 1.35
CA MET A 34 13.79 -15.06 2.35
C MET A 34 13.30 -14.28 3.57
N GLU A 35 13.65 -13.00 3.67
CA GLU A 35 13.21 -12.15 4.78
C GLU A 35 11.83 -11.58 4.46
N THR A 36 10.90 -11.76 5.40
CA THR A 36 9.53 -11.28 5.22
C THR A 36 9.03 -10.56 6.47
N ARG A 37 8.21 -9.53 6.27
CA ARG A 37 7.51 -8.83 7.36
C ARG A 37 6.11 -8.42 6.93
N SER A 38 5.17 -8.50 7.86
CA SER A 38 3.82 -7.97 7.67
C SER A 38 3.64 -6.71 8.49
N VAL A 39 3.05 -5.68 7.88
CA VAL A 39 2.64 -4.44 8.54
C VAL A 39 1.17 -4.19 8.23
N GLN A 40 0.41 -3.75 9.23
CA GLN A 40 -0.96 -3.30 9.05
C GLN A 40 -1.11 -1.92 9.71
N LEU A 41 -1.60 -0.96 8.94
CA LEU A 41 -2.04 0.34 9.46
C LEU A 41 -3.55 0.29 9.61
N VAL A 42 -4.06 0.60 10.80
CA VAL A 42 -5.48 0.43 11.13
C VAL A 42 -6.07 1.72 11.66
N GLY A 43 -7.20 2.14 11.07
CA GLY A 43 -7.92 3.35 11.47
C GLY A 43 -7.02 4.59 11.50
N LYS A 44 -6.83 5.19 12.68
CA LYS A 44 -6.07 6.44 12.85
C LYS A 44 -4.58 6.34 12.48
N ASP A 45 -4.02 5.13 12.42
CA ASP A 45 -2.62 4.92 12.07
C ASP A 45 -2.41 4.98 10.55
N ILE A 46 -3.50 4.98 9.77
CA ILE A 46 -3.47 5.19 8.32
C ILE A 46 -3.19 6.66 8.04
N THR A 47 -1.91 6.98 7.95
CA THR A 47 -1.44 8.32 7.60
C THR A 47 -0.46 8.25 6.44
N ARG A 48 -0.36 9.36 5.70
CA ARG A 48 0.64 9.51 4.64
C ARG A 48 2.05 9.18 5.12
N THR A 49 2.41 9.63 6.32
CA THR A 49 3.74 9.42 6.90
C THR A 49 4.01 7.95 7.16
N GLU A 50 3.07 7.23 7.79
CA GLU A 50 3.24 5.81 8.11
C GLU A 50 3.27 4.94 6.85
N VAL A 51 2.48 5.27 5.82
CA VAL A 51 2.55 4.57 4.52
C VAL A 51 3.90 4.79 3.87
N LEU A 52 4.38 6.03 3.77
CA LEU A 52 5.68 6.33 3.16
C LEU A 52 6.84 5.68 3.92
N ALA A 53 6.80 5.68 5.26
CA ALA A 53 7.80 5.01 6.09
C ALA A 53 7.76 3.49 5.92
N THR A 54 6.56 2.90 5.77
CA THR A 54 6.43 1.45 5.53
C THR A 54 6.98 1.05 4.16
N MET A 55 6.79 1.91 3.16
CA MET A 55 7.19 1.72 1.76
C MET A 55 8.64 2.17 1.46
N GLU A 56 9.38 2.64 2.46
CA GLU A 56 10.76 3.09 2.27
C GLU A 56 11.64 1.94 1.76
N GLY A 57 12.30 2.16 0.63
CA GLY A 57 13.17 1.17 -0.02
C GLY A 57 12.44 0.11 -0.83
N VAL A 58 11.10 0.14 -0.93
CA VAL A 58 10.34 -0.77 -1.80
C VAL A 58 10.58 -0.41 -3.27
N ASP A 59 10.95 -1.40 -4.07
CA ASP A 59 11.17 -1.26 -5.51
C ASP A 59 9.88 -1.54 -6.30
N THR A 60 9.22 -2.66 -5.99
CA THR A 60 8.06 -3.18 -6.73
C THR A 60 6.88 -3.40 -5.80
N ILE A 61 5.71 -2.98 -6.24
CA ILE A 61 4.43 -3.24 -5.58
C ILE A 61 3.58 -4.22 -6.38
N TYR A 62 2.92 -5.12 -5.67
CA TYR A 62 1.99 -6.10 -6.21
C TYR A 62 0.62 -5.86 -5.61
N THR A 63 -0.40 -5.80 -6.45
CA THR A 63 -1.80 -5.72 -5.99
C THR A 63 -2.67 -6.66 -6.81
N TYR A 64 -3.83 -7.04 -6.28
CA TYR A 64 -4.85 -7.71 -7.09
C TYR A 64 -5.96 -6.73 -7.41
N ASN A 65 -6.06 -6.33 -8.69
CA ASN A 65 -7.01 -5.30 -9.16
C ASN A 65 -6.79 -3.90 -8.53
N GLY A 66 -5.62 -3.62 -7.96
CA GLY A 66 -5.35 -2.38 -7.22
C GLY A 66 -5.29 -1.12 -8.07
N HIS A 67 -4.87 -1.20 -9.34
CA HIS A 67 -4.98 -0.05 -10.27
C HIS A 67 -6.43 0.46 -10.37
N ARG A 68 -7.43 -0.43 -10.24
CA ARG A 68 -8.85 -0.04 -10.33
C ARG A 68 -9.47 0.36 -8.99
N PHE A 69 -8.89 -0.09 -7.86
CA PHE A 69 -9.53 0.02 -6.57
C PHE A 69 -8.59 0.58 -5.50
N ASP A 70 -7.60 -0.21 -5.08
CA ASP A 70 -6.72 0.08 -3.95
C ASP A 70 -5.92 1.37 -4.11
N LEU A 71 -5.21 1.51 -5.23
CA LEU A 71 -4.29 2.62 -5.47
C LEU A 71 -5.03 3.96 -5.62
N PRO A 72 -6.15 4.05 -6.37
CA PRO A 72 -6.99 5.25 -6.37
C PRO A 72 -7.55 5.61 -4.99
N PHE A 73 -7.87 4.62 -4.14
CA PHE A 73 -8.33 4.87 -2.77
C PHE A 73 -7.23 5.49 -1.91
N ILE A 74 -6.03 4.91 -1.96
CA ILE A 74 -4.85 5.38 -1.23
C ILE A 74 -4.50 6.81 -1.67
N ASP A 75 -4.44 7.07 -2.98
CA ASP A 75 -4.14 8.40 -3.50
C ASP A 75 -5.19 9.43 -3.07
N HIS A 76 -6.48 9.09 -3.18
CA HIS A 76 -7.55 9.99 -2.76
C HIS A 76 -7.47 10.40 -1.28
N HIS A 77 -7.20 9.46 -0.39
CA HIS A 77 -7.21 9.70 1.06
C HIS A 77 -5.90 10.30 1.58
N LEU A 78 -4.77 9.94 0.97
CA LEU A 78 -3.45 10.23 1.52
C LEU A 78 -2.62 11.15 0.62
N GLY A 79 -3.07 11.45 -0.60
CA GLY A 79 -2.35 12.27 -1.58
C GLY A 79 -1.01 11.67 -1.97
N ILE A 80 -0.98 10.35 -2.15
CA ILE A 80 0.20 9.58 -2.55
C ILE A 80 -0.19 8.58 -3.64
N ASN A 81 0.43 8.73 -4.81
CA ASN A 81 0.26 7.81 -5.91
C ASN A 81 1.36 6.74 -5.88
N LEU A 82 1.07 5.60 -5.25
CA LEU A 82 2.03 4.50 -5.15
C LEU A 82 2.39 3.90 -6.52
N GLU A 83 1.49 4.00 -7.52
CA GLU A 83 1.75 3.50 -8.88
C GLU A 83 2.78 4.37 -9.63
N GLU A 84 2.84 5.67 -9.33
CA GLU A 84 3.87 6.57 -9.88
C GLU A 84 5.21 6.45 -9.15
N MET A 85 5.20 5.95 -7.91
CA MET A 85 6.38 5.89 -7.05
C MET A 85 7.17 4.58 -7.16
N HIS A 86 6.52 3.50 -7.60
CA HIS A 86 7.09 2.15 -7.63
C HIS A 86 6.74 1.43 -8.93
N GLU A 87 7.48 0.39 -9.29
CA GLU A 87 7.03 -0.53 -10.35
C GLU A 87 5.78 -1.27 -9.86
N HIS A 88 4.68 -1.24 -10.62
CA HIS A 88 3.42 -1.89 -10.25
C HIS A 88 3.13 -3.11 -11.12
N CYS A 89 2.90 -4.25 -10.48
CA CYS A 89 2.64 -5.55 -11.10
C CYS A 89 1.27 -6.13 -10.70
#